data_AF-A0A2G4IXJ9-F1
#
_entry.id   AF-A0A2G4IXJ9-F1
#
_cell.length_a   1.000
_cell.length_b   1.000
_cell.length_c   1.000
_cell.angle_alpha   90.00
_cell.angle_beta   90.00
_cell.angle_gamma   90.00
#
_symmetry.space_group_name_H-M   'P 1'
#
loop_
_entity.id
_entity.type
_entity.pdbx_description
1 polymer ?
#
loop_
_entity_poly.entity_id
_entity_poly.type
_entity_poly.pdbx_seq_one_letter_code
_entity_poly.pdbx_strand_id
1 'polypeptide(L)'
;MVHMVPLFANRWLIAVPPIWLLGIGALLTVVVVLASWGLLRLALPRAGAEARMSLGDGFLGPFAWLLLTLSAIALAGTPLVPLPQIGRSLMRMVTADRASTRVVIAPHAALQEIVLDVRPQELLTLEMESDAAVVVRTQQPIEGFALAKVPDIELSAQKPWVWSRGEGKANPFLGVRTQLEATQSSDQPVHLTIHWQLVPEFPQVAIFPWTALTLLLITALYALFRLGSQRVAAIASATTKEAIVQPVFAVALVVGFFLLLVFVVIPYNTFGEDVKMLKDSGLTLIKVLALLVVMWTASVSISDEIEGRTALTVLSKPLTRRQFILGKFAGLVLVSLLIFIILGSVLMATTSLKVVYDARESAKVEPLWRDCADEMITVVPGLVLSFLEIVLLASVSLAVSTRLGMVPNLIICFTVYALGHLVPLIVQSSVGKLAIVRFVGQLLATVLPVLEHFTVEAAVVGGVPVPWSYLGWAALYAGLYATVALLIALVLFQDRDLA
;
A
#
# COMPACT_ATOMS: atom_id res chain seq x y z
N MET A 1 -28.83 14.82 -27.14
CA MET A 1 -27.52 15.00 -27.79
C MET A 1 -26.56 13.99 -27.21
N VAL A 2 -26.31 12.92 -27.96
CA VAL A 2 -25.38 11.84 -27.61
C VAL A 2 -23.98 12.36 -27.90
N HIS A 3 -23.18 12.61 -26.86
CA HIS A 3 -21.76 12.88 -27.05
C HIS A 3 -21.11 11.57 -27.54
N MET A 4 -20.82 11.51 -28.85
CA MET A 4 -19.82 10.60 -29.39
C MET A 4 -18.46 11.02 -28.84
N VAL A 5 -18.08 10.45 -27.69
CA VAL A 5 -16.71 10.49 -27.20
C VAL A 5 -15.92 9.46 -28.02
N PRO A 6 -14.74 9.80 -28.59
CA PRO A 6 -14.02 8.91 -29.49
C PRO A 6 -13.66 7.59 -28.79
N LEU A 7 -14.15 6.49 -29.36
CA LEU A 7 -14.03 5.09 -28.91
C LEU A 7 -12.60 4.60 -28.64
N PHE A 8 -11.57 5.35 -29.04
CA PHE A 8 -10.16 4.96 -28.89
C PHE A 8 -9.40 5.73 -27.81
N ALA A 9 -9.88 6.89 -27.35
CA ALA A 9 -9.19 7.72 -26.35
C ALA A 9 -9.74 7.57 -24.92
N ASN A 10 -10.98 7.08 -24.77
CA ASN A 10 -11.71 7.12 -23.50
C ASN A 10 -11.40 5.94 -22.56
N ARG A 11 -10.85 4.83 -23.07
CA ARG A 11 -10.71 3.57 -22.30
C ARG A 11 -9.55 3.57 -21.30
N TRP A 12 -8.46 4.28 -21.60
CA TRP A 12 -7.34 4.45 -20.67
C TRP A 12 -7.69 5.29 -19.44
N LEU A 13 -8.76 6.09 -19.53
CA LEU A 13 -9.26 6.89 -18.40
C LEU A 13 -9.75 6.00 -17.25
N ILE A 14 -10.08 4.74 -17.50
CA ILE A 14 -10.48 3.77 -16.47
C ILE A 14 -9.37 3.56 -15.43
N ALA A 15 -8.11 3.66 -15.82
CA ALA A 15 -6.95 3.53 -14.94
C ALA A 15 -6.62 4.80 -14.14
N VAL A 16 -7.28 5.92 -14.42
CA VAL A 16 -6.96 7.23 -13.83
C VAL A 16 -7.49 7.41 -12.40
N PRO A 17 -8.74 7.01 -12.04
CA PRO A 17 -9.26 7.22 -10.70
C PRO A 17 -8.39 6.69 -9.55
N PRO A 18 -7.79 5.48 -9.62
CA PRO A 18 -6.89 5.00 -8.57
C PRO A 18 -5.63 5.88 -8.42
N ILE A 19 -5.01 6.26 -9.55
CA ILE A 19 -3.83 7.14 -9.59
C ILE A 19 -4.17 8.53 -9.05
N TRP A 20 -5.37 9.02 -9.37
CA TRP A 20 -5.90 10.28 -8.87
C TRP A 20 -6.11 10.25 -7.35
N LEU A 21 -6.64 9.15 -6.79
CA LEU A 21 -6.81 8.99 -5.34
C LEU A 21 -5.47 9.07 -4.60
N LEU A 22 -4.40 8.45 -5.13
CA LEU A 22 -3.04 8.59 -4.61
C LEU A 22 -2.58 10.06 -4.60
N GLY A 23 -2.76 10.77 -5.71
CA GLY A 23 -2.31 12.16 -5.84
C GLY A 23 -3.13 13.17 -5.04
N ILE A 24 -4.43 12.96 -4.84
CA ILE A 24 -5.25 13.78 -3.92
C ILE A 24 -4.83 13.56 -2.46
N GLY A 25 -4.42 12.34 -2.09
CA GLY A 25 -3.83 12.08 -0.77
C GLY A 25 -2.51 12.82 -0.57
N ALA A 26 -1.67 12.87 -1.61
CA ALA A 26 -0.46 13.69 -1.62
C ALA A 26 -0.77 15.20 -1.51
N LEU A 27 -1.79 15.69 -2.23
CA LEU A 27 -2.23 17.09 -2.15
C LEU A 27 -2.70 17.46 -0.74
N LEU A 28 -3.53 16.62 -0.12
CA LEU A 28 -3.97 16.83 1.26
C LEU A 28 -2.76 16.87 2.22
N THR A 29 -1.80 15.97 2.02
CA THR A 29 -0.55 15.96 2.81
C THR A 29 0.19 17.28 2.67
N VAL A 30 0.37 17.80 1.45
CA VAL A 30 1.02 19.10 1.22
C VAL A 30 0.28 20.22 1.94
N VAL A 31 -1.04 20.26 1.85
CA VAL A 31 -1.87 21.29 2.53
C VAL A 31 -1.71 21.21 4.04
N VAL A 32 -1.81 20.02 4.63
CA VAL A 32 -1.67 19.81 6.09
C VAL A 32 -0.25 20.12 6.56
N VAL A 33 0.78 19.75 5.80
CA VAL A 33 2.18 20.05 6.12
C VAL A 33 2.46 21.56 6.04
N LEU A 34 1.94 22.26 5.03
CA LEU A 34 2.07 23.72 4.93
C LEU A 34 1.30 24.44 6.04
N ALA A 35 0.10 23.97 6.39
CA ALA A 35 -0.69 24.53 7.48
C ALA A 35 0.00 24.32 8.84
N SER A 36 0.49 23.11 9.11
CA SER A 36 1.24 22.81 10.33
C SER A 36 2.55 23.58 10.41
N TRP A 37 3.27 23.76 9.30
CA TRP A 37 4.44 24.64 9.24
C TRP A 37 4.09 26.11 9.53
N GLY A 38 2.98 26.61 8.98
CA GLY A 38 2.49 27.96 9.26
C GLY A 38 2.18 28.18 10.74
N LEU A 39 1.49 27.22 11.38
CA LEU A 39 1.22 27.23 12.82
C LEU A 39 2.50 27.14 13.65
N LEU A 40 3.43 26.25 13.28
CA LEU A 40 4.73 26.13 13.94
C LEU A 40 5.55 27.42 13.86
N ARG A 41 5.51 28.12 12.72
CA ARG A 41 6.21 29.40 12.54
C ARG A 41 5.65 30.49 13.46
N LEU A 42 4.35 30.48 13.73
CA LEU A 42 3.69 31.43 14.63
C LEU A 42 3.96 31.11 16.11
N ALA A 43 3.88 29.84 16.51
CA ALA A 43 4.06 29.42 17.90
C ALA A 43 5.54 29.32 18.32
N LEU A 44 6.39 28.78 17.44
CA LEU A 44 7.79 28.45 17.70
C LEU A 44 8.66 28.84 16.49
N PRO A 45 9.02 30.12 16.32
CA PRO A 45 9.68 30.61 15.10
C PRO A 45 11.02 29.92 14.80
N ARG A 46 11.73 29.45 15.84
CA ARG A 46 12.97 28.66 15.68
C ARG A 46 12.72 27.30 15.03
N ALA A 47 11.70 26.57 15.50
CA ALA A 47 11.33 25.27 14.93
C ALA A 47 10.78 25.42 13.49
N GLY A 48 10.03 26.49 13.23
CA GLY A 48 9.56 26.81 11.87
C GLY A 48 10.71 27.11 10.89
N ALA A 49 11.77 27.77 11.35
CA ALA A 49 12.98 28.00 10.54
C ALA A 49 13.73 26.69 10.27
N GLU A 50 13.87 25.82 11.27
CA GLU A 50 14.50 24.50 11.13
C GLU A 50 13.74 23.59 10.17
N ALA A 51 12.41 23.56 10.25
CA ALA A 51 11.56 22.84 9.31
C ALA A 51 11.75 23.34 7.86
N ARG A 52 11.90 24.66 7.66
CA ARG A 52 12.18 25.19 6.33
C ARG A 52 13.57 24.79 5.83
N MET A 53 14.59 24.85 6.68
CA MET A 53 15.95 24.43 6.31
C MET A 53 16.01 22.95 5.95
N SER A 54 15.19 22.11 6.60
CA SER A 54 15.15 20.67 6.34
C SER A 54 14.76 20.29 4.91
N LEU A 55 14.06 21.17 4.17
CA LEU A 55 13.78 20.97 2.74
C LEU A 55 15.06 20.91 1.88
N GLY A 56 16.15 21.55 2.34
CA GLY A 56 17.46 21.50 1.70
C GLY A 56 18.37 20.35 2.15
N ASP A 57 17.95 19.58 3.17
CA ASP A 57 18.80 18.63 3.89
C ASP A 57 18.61 17.16 3.48
N GLY A 58 18.63 16.87 2.19
CA GLY A 58 18.64 15.49 1.69
C GLY A 58 17.24 14.89 1.52
N PHE A 59 16.63 14.34 2.57
CA PHE A 59 15.39 13.53 2.45
C PHE A 59 14.15 14.31 2.00
N LEU A 60 13.84 15.43 2.68
CA LEU A 60 12.57 16.12 2.46
C LEU A 60 12.48 16.84 1.10
N GLY A 61 13.60 17.20 0.48
CA GLY A 61 13.62 17.88 -0.82
C GLY A 61 13.00 17.02 -1.93
N PRO A 62 13.57 15.84 -2.26
CA PRO A 62 12.99 14.91 -3.23
C PRO A 62 11.60 14.42 -2.82
N PHE A 63 11.36 14.20 -1.52
CA PHE A 63 10.03 13.80 -1.03
C PHE A 63 8.97 14.88 -1.30
N ALA A 64 9.28 16.16 -1.05
CA ALA A 64 8.39 17.27 -1.36
C ALA A 64 8.15 17.40 -2.87
N TRP A 65 9.18 17.21 -3.69
CA TRP A 65 9.03 17.17 -5.15
C TRP A 65 8.10 16.05 -5.60
N LEU A 66 8.21 14.86 -5.03
CA LEU A 66 7.29 13.75 -5.30
C LEU A 66 5.85 14.10 -4.91
N LEU A 67 5.64 14.69 -3.73
CA LEU A 67 4.30 15.12 -3.31
C LEU A 67 3.72 16.14 -4.29
N LEU A 68 4.52 17.11 -4.75
CA LEU A 68 4.09 18.12 -5.72
C LEU A 68 3.79 17.51 -7.09
N THR A 69 4.58 16.56 -7.57
CA THR A 69 4.32 15.90 -8.87
C THR A 69 3.06 15.06 -8.80
N LEU A 70 2.87 14.25 -7.75
CA LEU A 70 1.63 13.49 -7.54
C LEU A 70 0.40 14.40 -7.41
N SER A 71 0.53 15.51 -6.69
CA SER A 71 -0.52 16.52 -6.56
C SER A 71 -0.86 17.16 -7.91
N ALA A 72 0.15 17.52 -8.71
CA ALA A 72 -0.05 18.09 -10.04
C ALA A 72 -0.74 17.09 -10.99
N ILE A 73 -0.35 15.82 -10.95
CA ILE A 73 -1.00 14.74 -11.72
C ILE A 73 -2.47 14.59 -11.31
N ALA A 74 -2.77 14.59 -10.00
CA ALA A 74 -4.15 14.53 -9.53
C ALA A 74 -4.97 15.75 -9.95
N LEU A 75 -4.43 16.96 -9.82
CA LEU A 75 -5.12 18.17 -10.27
C LEU A 75 -5.43 18.13 -11.77
N ALA A 76 -4.45 17.73 -12.59
CA ALA A 76 -4.64 17.55 -14.03
C ALA A 76 -5.65 16.43 -14.38
N GLY A 77 -5.72 15.39 -13.55
CA GLY A 77 -6.65 14.27 -13.70
C GLY A 77 -8.08 14.53 -13.21
N THR A 78 -8.33 15.60 -12.45
CA THR A 78 -9.67 15.91 -11.90
C THR A 78 -10.83 15.90 -12.90
N PRO A 79 -10.72 16.42 -14.15
CA PRO A 79 -11.85 16.38 -15.09
C PRO A 79 -12.14 14.97 -15.64
N LEU A 80 -11.26 14.01 -15.41
CA LEU A 80 -11.32 12.66 -15.97
C LEU A 80 -11.94 11.63 -14.99
N VAL A 81 -12.29 12.05 -13.78
CA VAL A 81 -12.62 11.17 -12.65
C VAL A 81 -14.09 11.34 -12.25
N PRO A 82 -14.81 10.25 -11.87
CA PRO A 82 -16.21 10.33 -11.44
C PRO A 82 -16.35 10.89 -10.00
N LEU A 83 -16.09 12.18 -9.83
CA LEU A 83 -16.13 12.88 -8.52
C LEU A 83 -17.43 12.67 -7.72
N PRO A 84 -18.64 12.66 -8.31
CA PRO A 84 -19.87 12.45 -7.54
C PRO A 84 -19.95 11.04 -6.91
N GLN A 85 -19.44 10.01 -7.59
CA GLN A 85 -19.43 8.64 -7.06
C GLN A 85 -18.41 8.50 -5.93
N ILE A 86 -17.22 9.06 -6.13
CA ILE A 86 -16.13 9.05 -5.14
C ILE A 86 -16.54 9.84 -3.89
N GLY A 87 -17.10 11.04 -4.06
CA GLY A 87 -17.51 11.90 -2.95
C GLY A 87 -18.60 11.28 -2.08
N ARG A 88 -19.59 10.61 -2.68
CA ARG A 88 -20.60 9.84 -1.94
C ARG A 88 -19.97 8.68 -1.16
N SER A 89 -19.07 7.93 -1.79
CA SER A 89 -18.36 6.82 -1.14
C SER A 89 -17.52 7.31 0.05
N LEU A 90 -16.82 8.44 -0.08
CA LEU A 90 -16.08 9.08 1.03
C LEU A 90 -17.00 9.50 2.16
N MET A 91 -18.11 10.17 1.84
CA MET A 91 -19.07 10.60 2.87
C MET A 91 -19.61 9.37 3.62
N ARG A 92 -19.92 8.29 2.89
CA ARG A 92 -20.41 7.04 3.47
C ARG A 92 -19.39 6.37 4.38
N MET A 93 -18.08 6.54 4.16
CA MET A 93 -17.05 6.02 5.09
C MET A 93 -17.04 6.70 6.47
N VAL A 94 -17.62 7.91 6.59
CA VAL A 94 -17.59 8.71 7.82
C VAL A 94 -18.94 8.77 8.52
N THR A 95 -20.04 8.60 7.79
CA THR A 95 -21.41 8.63 8.34
C THR A 95 -21.84 7.29 8.93
N ALA A 96 -22.71 7.30 9.94
CA ALA A 96 -23.22 6.08 10.57
C ALA A 96 -24.01 5.18 9.59
N ASP A 97 -23.75 3.88 9.69
CA ASP A 97 -24.13 2.88 8.69
C ASP A 97 -25.40 2.09 9.02
N ARG A 98 -26.00 2.28 10.20
CA ARG A 98 -27.19 1.55 10.67
C ARG A 98 -28.40 2.44 10.70
N ALA A 99 -29.46 2.05 10.01
CA ALA A 99 -30.75 2.69 10.10
C ALA A 99 -31.88 1.65 10.10
N SER A 100 -33.04 2.08 10.57
CA SER A 100 -34.25 1.26 10.56
C SER A 100 -35.48 2.10 10.21
N THR A 101 -36.47 1.45 9.62
CA THR A 101 -37.79 2.02 9.41
C THR A 101 -38.86 1.04 9.85
N ARG A 102 -39.95 1.56 10.39
CA ARG A 102 -41.13 0.76 10.75
C ARG A 102 -42.27 1.17 9.83
N VAL A 103 -42.74 0.22 9.04
CA VAL A 103 -43.83 0.42 8.08
C VAL A 103 -45.07 -0.29 8.60
N VAL A 104 -46.22 0.38 8.52
CA VAL A 104 -47.51 -0.22 8.81
C VAL A 104 -48.12 -0.71 7.50
N ILE A 105 -48.33 -2.02 7.41
CA ILE A 105 -49.01 -2.66 6.28
C ILE A 105 -50.50 -2.69 6.59
N ALA A 106 -51.31 -2.17 5.66
CA ALA A 106 -52.76 -2.11 5.84
C ALA A 106 -53.40 -3.51 5.86
N PRO A 107 -54.55 -3.70 6.54
CA PRO A 107 -55.30 -4.96 6.46
C PRO A 107 -55.67 -5.29 5.02
N HIS A 108 -55.55 -6.57 4.63
CA HIS A 108 -55.79 -7.05 3.26
C HIS A 108 -54.99 -6.32 2.15
N ALA A 109 -53.85 -5.72 2.49
CA ALA A 109 -53.02 -5.03 1.50
C ALA A 109 -52.50 -6.02 0.45
N ALA A 110 -52.79 -5.73 -0.82
CA ALA A 110 -52.20 -6.41 -1.97
C ALA A 110 -51.13 -5.49 -2.59
N LEU A 111 -49.87 -5.90 -2.54
CA LEU A 111 -48.73 -5.19 -3.15
C LEU A 111 -48.61 -3.71 -2.72
N GLN A 112 -48.64 -3.45 -1.42
CA GLN A 112 -48.35 -2.11 -0.89
C GLN A 112 -46.88 -1.76 -1.14
N GLU A 113 -46.63 -0.69 -1.91
CA GLU A 113 -45.28 -0.24 -2.24
C GLU A 113 -44.60 0.42 -1.03
N ILE A 114 -43.40 -0.06 -0.72
CA ILE A 114 -42.51 0.46 0.32
C ILE A 114 -41.21 0.89 -0.36
N VAL A 115 -41.03 2.20 -0.50
CA VAL A 115 -39.82 2.78 -1.06
C VAL A 115 -38.86 3.11 0.09
N LEU A 116 -37.73 2.43 0.11
CA LEU A 116 -36.62 2.75 0.99
C LEU A 116 -35.70 3.72 0.25
N ASP A 117 -35.35 4.86 0.86
CA ASP A 117 -34.41 5.85 0.28
C ASP A 117 -32.96 5.38 0.44
N VAL A 118 -32.70 4.17 -0.04
CA VAL A 118 -31.44 3.46 0.05
C VAL A 118 -31.08 2.94 -1.34
N ARG A 119 -29.78 2.94 -1.64
CA ARG A 119 -29.26 2.41 -2.90
C ARG A 119 -28.94 0.92 -2.74
N PRO A 120 -29.39 0.06 -3.65
CA PRO A 120 -29.05 -1.37 -3.62
C PRO A 120 -27.53 -1.62 -3.52
N GLN A 121 -26.73 -0.79 -4.20
CA GLN A 121 -25.27 -0.90 -4.28
C GLN A 121 -24.53 -0.54 -2.98
N GLU A 122 -25.21 0.08 -2.01
CA GLU A 122 -24.65 0.44 -0.70
C GLU A 122 -25.11 -0.52 0.40
N LEU A 123 -26.05 -1.43 0.11
CA LEU A 123 -26.60 -2.37 1.09
C LEU A 123 -25.58 -3.45 1.49
N LEU A 124 -25.19 -3.50 2.76
CA LEU A 124 -24.36 -4.56 3.35
C LEU A 124 -25.22 -5.65 3.98
N THR A 125 -26.12 -5.28 4.88
CA THR A 125 -27.09 -6.21 5.46
C THR A 125 -28.49 -5.63 5.39
N LEU A 126 -29.47 -6.49 5.23
CA LEU A 126 -30.89 -6.17 5.34
C LEU A 126 -31.53 -7.21 6.25
N GLU A 127 -32.20 -6.75 7.28
CA GLU A 127 -32.95 -7.57 8.21
C GLU A 127 -34.40 -7.09 8.21
N MET A 128 -35.33 -8.03 8.03
CA MET A 128 -36.76 -7.75 8.00
C MET A 128 -37.44 -8.59 9.07
N GLU A 129 -38.17 -7.92 9.96
CA GLU A 129 -38.94 -8.53 11.04
C GLU A 129 -40.40 -8.10 10.92
N SER A 130 -41.30 -9.07 11.07
CA SER A 130 -42.74 -8.84 10.99
C SER A 130 -43.45 -9.42 12.21
N ASP A 131 -44.43 -8.69 12.72
CA ASP A 131 -45.27 -9.11 13.86
C ASP A 131 -46.22 -10.26 13.48
N ALA A 132 -46.52 -10.43 12.19
CA ALA A 132 -47.37 -11.49 11.64
C ALA A 132 -46.81 -12.05 10.32
N ALA A 133 -47.42 -13.10 9.78
CA ALA A 133 -47.02 -13.64 8.48
C ALA A 133 -47.27 -12.58 7.38
N VAL A 134 -46.25 -12.24 6.58
CA VAL A 134 -46.32 -11.25 5.49
C VAL A 134 -45.49 -11.76 4.32
N VAL A 135 -45.96 -11.56 3.09
CA VAL A 135 -45.18 -11.85 1.88
C VAL A 135 -44.59 -10.54 1.36
N VAL A 136 -43.27 -10.48 1.25
CA VAL A 136 -42.53 -9.31 0.77
C VAL A 136 -41.86 -9.64 -0.56
N ARG A 137 -42.22 -8.91 -1.61
CA ARG A 137 -41.63 -9.05 -2.94
C ARG A 137 -40.53 -8.00 -3.15
N THR A 138 -39.39 -8.41 -3.69
CA THR A 138 -38.25 -7.53 -3.99
C THR A 138 -38.18 -7.14 -5.47
N GLN A 139 -37.09 -6.59 -6.01
CA GLN A 139 -37.01 -6.13 -7.41
C GLN A 139 -36.18 -7.05 -8.33
N GLN A 140 -35.60 -8.14 -7.82
CA GLN A 140 -34.70 -8.98 -8.60
C GLN A 140 -35.45 -10.11 -9.32
N PRO A 141 -35.37 -10.31 -10.65
CA PRO A 141 -35.96 -11.48 -11.29
C PRO A 141 -35.10 -12.74 -11.05
N ILE A 142 -35.72 -13.93 -10.95
CA ILE A 142 -35.02 -15.22 -10.91
C ILE A 142 -34.42 -15.50 -12.30
N GLU A 143 -33.09 -15.67 -12.39
CA GLU A 143 -32.43 -16.10 -13.63
C GLU A 143 -32.91 -17.52 -14.03
N GLY A 144 -33.44 -17.67 -15.25
CA GLY A 144 -33.69 -18.97 -15.88
C GLY A 144 -35.13 -19.34 -16.25
N PHE A 145 -36.14 -18.49 -15.98
CA PHE A 145 -37.53 -18.77 -16.37
C PHE A 145 -38.07 -17.73 -17.38
N ALA A 146 -38.74 -18.21 -18.44
CA ALA A 146 -39.36 -17.39 -19.50
C ALA A 146 -40.56 -16.52 -19.05
N LEU A 147 -40.90 -16.59 -17.76
CA LEU A 147 -41.78 -15.67 -17.07
C LEU A 147 -41.00 -15.20 -15.84
N ALA A 148 -40.54 -13.95 -15.85
CA ALA A 148 -39.75 -13.37 -14.76
C ALA A 148 -40.54 -13.43 -13.44
N LYS A 149 -40.29 -14.46 -12.62
CA LYS A 149 -40.78 -14.50 -11.24
C LYS A 149 -39.81 -13.69 -10.39
N VAL A 150 -40.35 -12.64 -9.77
CA VAL A 150 -39.69 -11.87 -8.74
C VAL A 150 -39.79 -12.68 -7.43
N PRO A 151 -38.75 -12.77 -6.58
CA PRO A 151 -38.76 -13.60 -5.39
C PRO A 151 -39.71 -13.00 -4.37
N ASP A 152 -40.65 -13.84 -3.94
CA ASP A 152 -41.53 -13.56 -2.80
C ASP A 152 -40.82 -14.10 -1.54
N ILE A 153 -40.55 -13.22 -0.58
CA ILE A 153 -39.95 -13.54 0.71
C ILE A 153 -41.09 -13.72 1.71
N GLU A 154 -41.29 -14.96 2.17
CA GLU A 154 -42.27 -15.27 3.21
C GLU A 154 -41.68 -14.98 4.60
N LEU A 155 -42.17 -13.94 5.25
CA LEU A 155 -41.84 -13.62 6.64
C LEU A 155 -42.83 -14.33 7.56
N SER A 156 -42.30 -14.99 8.60
CA SER A 156 -43.11 -15.58 9.67
C SER A 156 -43.04 -14.72 10.92
N ALA A 157 -44.08 -14.79 11.76
CA ALA A 157 -44.19 -13.97 12.96
C ALA A 157 -42.94 -14.11 13.84
N GLN A 158 -42.31 -12.97 14.19
CA GLN A 158 -41.14 -12.89 15.07
C GLN A 158 -39.90 -13.68 14.63
N LYS A 159 -39.79 -14.03 13.34
CA LYS A 159 -38.58 -14.64 12.78
C LYS A 159 -37.90 -13.66 11.81
N PRO A 160 -36.71 -13.12 12.14
CA PRO A 160 -36.00 -12.21 11.24
C PRO A 160 -35.56 -12.93 9.98
N TRP A 161 -35.83 -12.30 8.84
CA TRP A 161 -35.18 -12.65 7.58
C TRP A 161 -33.94 -11.77 7.43
N VAL A 162 -32.78 -12.39 7.21
CA VAL A 162 -31.49 -11.68 7.12
C VAL A 162 -30.82 -11.97 5.78
N TRP A 163 -30.45 -10.89 5.10
CA TRP A 163 -29.57 -10.88 3.95
C TRP A 163 -28.28 -10.13 4.26
N SER A 164 -27.16 -10.67 3.79
CA SER A 164 -25.84 -10.06 3.90
C SER A 164 -25.12 -10.17 2.55
N ARG A 165 -24.35 -9.12 2.20
CA ARG A 165 -23.52 -9.09 1.00
C ARG A 165 -22.34 -10.06 1.16
N GLY A 166 -22.20 -11.02 0.24
CA GLY A 166 -21.03 -11.92 0.16
C GLY A 166 -21.28 -13.38 0.54
N GLU A 167 -22.43 -13.75 1.10
CA GLU A 167 -22.79 -15.16 1.42
C GLU A 167 -23.33 -15.95 0.19
N GLY A 168 -22.84 -15.68 -1.02
CA GLY A 168 -23.34 -16.31 -2.24
C GLY A 168 -24.80 -15.97 -2.61
N LYS A 169 -25.46 -15.09 -1.84
CA LYS A 169 -26.81 -14.57 -2.11
C LYS A 169 -26.72 -13.35 -3.03
N ALA A 170 -27.49 -13.35 -4.11
CA ALA A 170 -27.60 -12.19 -4.99
C ALA A 170 -28.25 -11.01 -4.25
N ASN A 171 -27.97 -9.78 -4.72
CA ASN A 171 -28.57 -8.58 -4.14
C ASN A 171 -30.07 -8.55 -4.48
N PRO A 172 -30.99 -8.59 -3.48
CA PRO A 172 -32.42 -8.71 -3.71
C PRO A 172 -33.03 -7.51 -4.44
N PHE A 173 -32.28 -6.42 -4.60
CA PHE A 173 -32.72 -5.19 -5.23
C PHE A 173 -31.92 -4.86 -6.50
N LEU A 174 -32.61 -4.29 -7.48
CA LEU A 174 -32.02 -3.78 -8.71
C LEU A 174 -32.50 -2.34 -8.95
N GLY A 175 -31.65 -1.51 -9.56
CA GLY A 175 -31.99 -0.14 -9.92
C GLY A 175 -31.45 0.92 -8.94
N VAL A 176 -32.06 2.10 -8.97
CA VAL A 176 -31.55 3.31 -8.29
C VAL A 176 -32.03 3.40 -6.84
N ARG A 177 -33.20 2.84 -6.54
CA ARG A 177 -33.83 2.83 -5.21
C ARG A 177 -34.29 1.42 -4.87
N THR A 178 -34.11 1.03 -3.61
CA THR A 178 -34.66 -0.20 -3.04
C THR A 178 -36.18 -0.05 -2.88
N GLN A 179 -36.95 -0.78 -3.69
CA GLN A 179 -38.41 -0.89 -3.53
C GLN A 179 -38.79 -2.31 -3.10
N LEU A 180 -39.80 -2.40 -2.25
CA LEU A 180 -40.39 -3.62 -1.74
C LEU A 180 -41.91 -3.53 -1.93
N GLU A 181 -42.56 -4.64 -2.25
CA GLU A 181 -44.03 -4.73 -2.27
C GLU A 181 -44.46 -5.71 -1.17
N ALA A 182 -45.29 -5.27 -0.23
CA ALA A 182 -45.78 -6.12 0.85
C ALA A 182 -47.23 -6.57 0.59
N THR A 183 -47.51 -7.86 0.84
CA THR A 183 -48.84 -8.45 0.74
C THR A 183 -49.21 -9.14 2.04
N GLN A 184 -50.41 -8.87 2.54
CA GLN A 184 -50.95 -9.48 3.75
C GLN A 184 -52.45 -9.76 3.63
N SER A 185 -52.89 -10.88 4.22
CA SER A 185 -54.27 -11.38 4.20
C SER A 185 -54.98 -11.34 5.56
N SER A 186 -54.38 -10.70 6.58
CA SER A 186 -54.93 -10.58 7.93
C SER A 186 -55.86 -9.36 8.07
N ASP A 187 -56.83 -9.48 8.98
CA ASP A 187 -57.76 -8.43 9.38
C ASP A 187 -57.12 -7.31 10.21
N GLN A 188 -55.93 -7.54 10.79
CA GLN A 188 -55.21 -6.56 11.62
C GLN A 188 -54.03 -5.93 10.87
N PRO A 189 -53.71 -4.65 11.12
CA PRO A 189 -52.53 -4.01 10.54
C PRO A 189 -51.25 -4.70 11.07
N VAL A 190 -50.31 -4.96 10.17
CA VAL A 190 -49.04 -5.61 10.53
C VAL A 190 -47.92 -4.59 10.51
N HIS A 191 -47.07 -4.61 11.52
CA HIS A 191 -45.85 -3.83 11.52
C HIS A 191 -44.70 -4.63 10.93
N LEU A 192 -44.09 -4.06 9.89
CA LEU A 192 -42.85 -4.55 9.30
C LEU A 192 -41.73 -3.61 9.73
N THR A 193 -40.76 -4.13 10.47
CA THR A 193 -39.55 -3.39 10.84
C THR A 193 -38.42 -3.84 9.92
N ILE A 194 -37.81 -2.89 9.24
CA ILE A 194 -36.71 -3.14 8.30
C ILE A 194 -35.47 -2.45 8.86
N HIS A 195 -34.45 -3.24 9.17
CA HIS A 195 -33.13 -2.79 9.59
C HIS A 195 -32.15 -2.95 8.43
N TRP A 196 -31.31 -1.97 8.18
CA TRP A 196 -30.27 -2.10 7.16
C TRP A 196 -28.93 -1.55 7.64
N GLN A 197 -27.87 -2.15 7.10
CA GLN A 197 -26.50 -1.67 7.22
C GLN A 197 -25.99 -1.26 5.85
N LEU A 198 -25.38 -0.08 5.77
CA LEU A 198 -24.78 0.46 4.55
C LEU A 198 -23.26 0.34 4.58
N VAL A 199 -22.66 0.24 3.40
CA VAL A 199 -21.22 0.30 3.17
C VAL A 199 -20.98 1.20 1.94
N PRO A 200 -19.83 1.90 1.87
CA PRO A 200 -19.45 2.67 0.68
C PRO A 200 -19.66 1.89 -0.63
N GLU A 201 -20.25 2.54 -1.64
CA GLU A 201 -20.46 2.01 -2.99
C GLU A 201 -19.13 1.46 -3.57
N PHE A 202 -18.04 2.21 -3.35
CA PHE A 202 -16.68 1.84 -3.71
C PHE A 202 -15.73 1.96 -2.51
N PRO A 203 -15.41 0.84 -1.82
CA PRO A 203 -14.45 0.83 -0.71
C PRO A 203 -13.03 1.26 -1.12
N GLN A 204 -12.68 1.11 -2.39
CA GLN A 204 -11.38 1.47 -2.97
C GLN A 204 -11.05 2.96 -2.82
N VAL A 205 -12.05 3.80 -2.62
CA VAL A 205 -11.87 5.22 -2.36
C VAL A 205 -11.06 5.48 -1.07
N ALA A 206 -10.95 4.48 -0.20
CA ALA A 206 -10.06 4.48 0.97
C ALA A 206 -8.57 4.69 0.62
N ILE A 207 -8.14 4.50 -0.64
CA ILE A 207 -6.78 4.85 -1.09
C ILE A 207 -6.45 6.32 -0.72
N PHE A 208 -7.40 7.24 -0.87
CA PHE A 208 -7.18 8.65 -0.53
C PHE A 208 -6.82 8.88 0.95
N PRO A 209 -7.67 8.54 1.94
CA PRO A 209 -7.33 8.79 3.35
C PRO A 209 -6.12 7.98 3.81
N TRP A 210 -5.94 6.75 3.34
CA TRP A 210 -4.78 5.93 3.71
C TRP A 210 -3.48 6.51 3.18
N THR A 211 -3.45 7.02 1.94
CA THR A 211 -2.25 7.65 1.37
C THR A 211 -1.91 8.96 2.07
N ALA A 212 -2.90 9.79 2.39
CA ALA A 212 -2.68 10.97 3.20
C ALA A 212 -2.13 10.61 4.59
N LEU A 213 -2.71 9.60 5.24
CA LEU A 213 -2.27 9.13 6.55
C LEU A 213 -0.81 8.62 6.52
N THR A 214 -0.45 7.80 5.53
CA THR A 214 0.92 7.24 5.43
C THR A 214 1.95 8.32 5.13
N LEU A 215 1.68 9.24 4.21
CA LEU A 215 2.60 10.33 3.88
C LEU A 215 2.74 11.35 5.03
N LEU A 216 1.65 11.63 5.75
CA LEU A 216 1.70 12.41 7.00
C LEU A 216 2.48 11.70 8.09
N LEU A 217 2.29 10.38 8.25
CA LEU A 217 3.06 9.58 9.20
C LEU A 217 4.55 9.63 8.88
N ILE A 218 4.95 9.46 7.62
CA ILE A 218 6.35 9.55 7.18
C ILE A 218 6.93 10.94 7.52
N THR A 219 6.18 12.00 7.21
CA THR A 219 6.60 13.38 7.50
C THR A 219 6.73 13.64 9.00
N ALA A 220 5.76 13.16 9.79
CA ALA A 220 5.75 13.28 11.25
C ALA A 220 6.89 12.49 11.88
N LEU A 221 7.13 11.26 11.46
CA LEU A 221 8.24 10.43 11.93
C LEU A 221 9.59 11.06 11.60
N TYR A 222 9.76 11.63 10.40
CA TYR A 222 10.97 12.36 10.03
C TYR A 222 11.18 13.61 10.90
N ALA A 223 10.11 14.38 11.15
CA ALA A 223 10.16 15.55 12.02
C ALA A 223 10.49 15.17 13.47
N LEU A 224 9.85 14.13 14.01
CA LEU A 224 10.14 13.58 15.33
C LEU A 224 11.57 13.07 15.44
N PHE A 225 12.09 12.41 14.41
CA PHE A 225 13.49 11.95 14.36
C PHE A 225 14.47 13.12 14.43
N ARG A 226 14.21 14.20 13.67
CA ARG A 226 15.03 15.42 13.72
C ARG A 226 15.01 16.09 15.09
N LEU A 227 13.83 16.22 15.70
CA LEU A 227 13.67 16.86 17.01
C LEU A 227 14.24 16.02 18.16
N GLY A 228 14.07 14.70 18.11
CA GLY A 228 14.48 13.79 19.18
C GLY A 228 15.99 13.53 19.25
N SER A 229 16.67 13.45 18.10
CA SER A 229 18.12 13.16 18.06
C SER A 229 18.85 14.01 17.03
N GLN A 230 18.98 15.31 17.33
CA GLN A 230 19.56 16.31 16.44
C GLN A 230 20.92 15.90 15.84
N ARG A 231 21.81 15.29 16.64
CA ARG A 231 23.14 14.86 16.17
C ARG A 231 23.07 13.70 15.19
N VAL A 232 22.25 12.68 15.48
CA VAL A 232 22.06 11.51 14.61
C VAL A 232 21.35 11.93 13.33
N ALA A 233 20.34 12.79 13.44
CA ALA A 233 19.59 13.30 12.30
C ALA A 233 20.44 14.18 11.37
N ALA A 234 21.39 14.96 11.91
CA ALA A 234 22.35 15.72 11.11
C ALA A 234 23.25 14.79 10.27
N ILE A 235 23.79 13.73 10.87
CA ILE A 235 24.61 12.72 10.18
C ILE A 235 23.78 11.98 9.13
N ALA A 236 22.56 11.56 9.49
CA ALA A 236 21.64 10.90 8.58
C ALA A 236 21.30 11.78 7.38
N SER A 237 20.98 13.06 7.60
CA SER A 237 20.66 14.00 6.54
C SER A 237 21.85 14.26 5.61
N ALA A 238 23.06 14.34 6.16
CA ALA A 238 24.29 14.44 5.37
C ALA A 238 24.51 13.19 4.50
N THR A 239 24.33 12.00 5.08
CA THR A 239 24.48 10.71 4.37
C THR A 239 23.42 10.56 3.28
N THR A 240 22.16 10.93 3.56
CA THR A 240 21.09 10.92 2.57
C THR A 240 21.37 11.89 1.43
N LYS A 241 21.86 13.10 1.74
CA LYS A 241 22.22 14.10 0.73
C LYS A 241 23.38 13.61 -0.15
N GLU A 242 24.41 13.03 0.46
CA GLU A 242 25.53 12.41 -0.25
C GLU A 242 25.03 11.32 -1.21
N ALA A 243 24.18 10.42 -0.72
CA ALA A 243 23.61 9.34 -1.53
C ALA A 243 22.79 9.83 -2.73
N ILE A 244 21.95 10.86 -2.54
CA ILE A 244 21.11 11.42 -3.61
C ILE A 244 21.97 12.05 -4.72
N VAL A 245 23.12 12.63 -4.35
CA VAL A 245 24.05 13.26 -5.30
C VAL A 245 24.89 12.22 -6.05
N GLN A 246 25.06 11.01 -5.51
CA GLN A 246 25.77 9.93 -6.20
C GLN A 246 25.04 9.55 -7.51
N PRO A 247 25.75 9.40 -8.65
CA PRO A 247 25.14 9.04 -9.93
C PRO A 247 24.30 7.77 -9.88
N VAL A 248 24.69 6.80 -9.04
CA VAL A 248 24.01 5.53 -8.86
C VAL A 248 22.54 5.71 -8.44
N PHE A 249 22.24 6.69 -7.58
CA PHE A 249 20.88 6.99 -7.16
C PHE A 249 20.02 7.47 -8.34
N ALA A 250 20.52 8.43 -9.12
CA ALA A 250 19.82 8.95 -10.29
C ALA A 250 19.64 7.89 -11.38
N VAL A 251 20.68 7.08 -11.66
CA VAL A 251 20.62 5.96 -12.61
C VAL A 251 19.57 4.95 -12.16
N ALA A 252 19.53 4.57 -10.89
CA ALA A 252 18.54 3.64 -10.37
C ALA A 252 17.10 4.17 -10.55
N LEU A 253 16.85 5.46 -10.28
CA LEU A 253 15.53 6.05 -10.49
C LEU A 253 15.13 6.12 -11.96
N VAL A 254 16.02 6.56 -12.85
CA VAL A 254 15.72 6.68 -14.28
C VAL A 254 15.51 5.30 -14.92
N VAL A 255 16.40 4.35 -14.64
CA VAL A 255 16.29 2.97 -15.14
C VAL A 255 15.05 2.29 -14.56
N GLY A 256 14.80 2.43 -13.26
CA GLY A 256 13.62 1.88 -12.61
C GLY A 256 12.32 2.44 -13.20
N PHE A 257 12.23 3.76 -13.35
CA PHE A 257 11.07 4.40 -13.98
C PHE A 257 10.83 3.89 -15.39
N PHE A 258 11.88 3.86 -16.23
CA PHE A 258 11.77 3.40 -17.61
C PHE A 258 11.36 1.92 -17.71
N LEU A 259 12.01 1.04 -16.95
CA LEU A 259 11.71 -0.39 -16.98
C LEU A 259 10.29 -0.70 -16.48
N LEU A 260 9.81 0.00 -15.44
CA LEU A 260 8.44 -0.15 -14.96
C LEU A 260 7.40 0.24 -16.02
N LEU A 261 7.67 1.28 -16.83
CA LEU A 261 6.81 1.63 -17.96
C LEU A 261 6.85 0.56 -19.06
N VAL A 262 8.04 0.03 -19.36
CA VAL A 262 8.22 -1.03 -20.35
C VAL A 262 7.47 -2.31 -19.95
N PHE A 263 7.46 -2.66 -18.66
CA PHE A 263 6.72 -3.83 -18.13
C PHE A 263 5.23 -3.80 -18.44
N VAL A 264 4.63 -2.62 -18.63
CA VAL A 264 3.20 -2.51 -19.01
C VAL A 264 2.93 -3.16 -20.37
N VAL A 265 3.86 -3.00 -21.32
CA VAL A 265 3.70 -3.42 -22.73
C VAL A 265 4.18 -4.85 -22.96
N ILE A 266 5.09 -5.36 -22.13
CA ILE A 266 5.64 -6.70 -22.26
C ILE A 266 4.56 -7.76 -21.97
N PRO A 267 4.31 -8.71 -22.90
CA PRO A 267 3.48 -9.88 -22.61
C PRO A 267 4.27 -10.89 -21.79
N TYR A 268 3.68 -11.35 -20.67
CA TYR A 268 4.30 -12.37 -19.82
C TYR A 268 3.94 -13.80 -20.24
N ASN A 269 3.03 -13.95 -21.20
CA ASN A 269 2.54 -15.23 -21.71
C ASN A 269 1.99 -16.15 -20.61
N THR A 270 1.31 -15.57 -19.60
CA THR A 270 0.83 -16.28 -18.42
C THR A 270 -0.68 -16.57 -18.42
N PHE A 271 -1.29 -16.71 -19.61
CA PHE A 271 -2.72 -17.04 -19.80
C PHE A 271 -3.68 -16.24 -18.90
N GLY A 272 -3.45 -14.93 -18.76
CA GLY A 272 -4.33 -14.02 -18.02
C GLY A 272 -3.84 -13.63 -16.61
N GLU A 273 -2.65 -14.06 -16.21
CA GLU A 273 -2.00 -13.67 -14.95
C GLU A 273 -0.97 -12.53 -15.10
N ASP A 274 -0.95 -11.86 -16.25
CA ASP A 274 0.08 -10.88 -16.60
C ASP A 274 0.15 -9.68 -15.64
N VAL A 275 -0.98 -9.26 -15.05
CA VAL A 275 -0.99 -8.20 -14.01
C VAL A 275 -0.19 -8.65 -12.78
N LYS A 276 -0.31 -9.93 -12.40
CA LYS A 276 0.39 -10.48 -11.25
C LYS A 276 1.90 -10.58 -11.52
N MET A 277 2.28 -11.01 -12.72
CA MET A 277 3.68 -11.07 -13.15
C MET A 277 4.34 -9.68 -13.20
N LEU A 278 3.60 -8.65 -13.61
CA LEU A 278 4.07 -7.27 -13.55
C LEU A 278 4.33 -6.82 -12.10
N LYS A 279 3.42 -7.13 -11.17
CA LYS A 279 3.60 -6.79 -9.75
C LYS A 279 4.85 -7.46 -9.19
N ASP A 280 5.03 -8.75 -9.46
CA ASP A 280 6.20 -9.52 -9.03
C ASP A 280 7.51 -8.97 -9.60
N SER A 281 7.56 -8.81 -10.93
CA SER A 281 8.74 -8.26 -11.63
C SER A 281 9.06 -6.84 -11.17
N GLY A 282 8.03 -6.02 -10.97
CA GLY A 282 8.16 -4.64 -10.51
C GLY A 282 8.68 -4.52 -9.09
N LEU A 283 8.17 -5.33 -8.16
CA LEU A 283 8.67 -5.40 -6.79
C LEU A 283 10.13 -5.87 -6.76
N THR A 284 10.46 -6.92 -7.50
CA THR A 284 11.83 -7.43 -7.61
C THR A 284 12.77 -6.38 -8.20
N LEU A 285 12.35 -5.66 -9.24
CA LEU A 285 13.13 -4.58 -9.84
C LEU A 285 13.45 -3.48 -8.83
N ILE A 286 12.44 -2.98 -8.11
CA ILE A 286 12.62 -1.92 -7.10
C ILE A 286 13.56 -2.41 -5.99
N LYS A 287 13.36 -3.64 -5.51
CA LYS A 287 14.19 -4.29 -4.49
C LYS A 287 15.66 -4.35 -4.91
N VAL A 288 15.96 -4.83 -6.11
CA VAL A 288 17.33 -4.93 -6.63
C VAL A 288 17.97 -3.56 -6.82
N LEU A 289 17.24 -2.57 -7.35
CA LEU A 289 17.74 -1.21 -7.52
C LEU A 289 18.02 -0.53 -6.17
N ALA A 290 17.11 -0.67 -5.21
CA ALA A 290 17.30 -0.14 -3.86
C ALA A 290 18.48 -0.82 -3.15
N LEU A 291 18.63 -2.14 -3.29
CA LEU A 291 19.77 -2.89 -2.77
C LEU A 291 21.10 -2.36 -3.32
N LEU A 292 21.18 -2.18 -4.64
CA LEU A 292 22.38 -1.66 -5.31
C LEU A 292 22.75 -0.27 -4.78
N VAL A 293 21.79 0.66 -4.73
CA VAL A 293 22.03 2.02 -4.22
C VAL A 293 22.48 1.99 -2.76
N VAL A 294 21.76 1.28 -1.90
CA VAL A 294 22.07 1.22 -0.46
C VAL A 294 23.44 0.61 -0.19
N MET A 295 23.76 -0.50 -0.84
CA MET A 295 25.05 -1.17 -0.66
C MET A 295 26.21 -0.32 -1.21
N TRP A 296 25.99 0.36 -2.33
CA TRP A 296 26.96 1.28 -2.91
C TRP A 296 27.21 2.46 -1.97
N THR A 297 26.15 3.13 -1.53
CA THR A 297 26.22 4.27 -0.61
C THR A 297 26.84 3.86 0.73
N ALA A 298 26.48 2.72 1.30
CA ALA A 298 27.10 2.20 2.52
C ALA A 298 28.61 2.03 2.31
N SER A 299 29.01 1.36 1.23
CA SER A 299 30.43 1.14 0.93
C SER A 299 31.22 2.44 0.78
N VAL A 300 30.77 3.37 -0.07
CA VAL A 300 31.48 4.62 -0.33
C VAL A 300 31.51 5.51 0.91
N SER A 301 30.35 5.75 1.52
CA SER A 301 30.23 6.71 2.62
C SER A 301 30.89 6.25 3.94
N ILE A 302 31.23 4.96 4.07
CA ILE A 302 31.87 4.40 5.25
C ILE A 302 33.33 4.08 4.96
N SER A 303 33.64 3.42 3.85
CA SER A 303 35.01 3.06 3.52
C SER A 303 35.86 4.32 3.29
N ASP A 304 35.37 5.31 2.55
CA ASP A 304 36.16 6.52 2.26
C ASP A 304 36.35 7.41 3.49
N GLU A 305 35.35 7.50 4.37
CA GLU A 305 35.44 8.29 5.60
C GLU A 305 36.36 7.65 6.65
N ILE A 306 36.42 6.31 6.70
CA ILE A 306 37.27 5.58 7.64
C ILE A 306 38.70 5.45 7.10
N GLU A 307 38.90 5.26 5.79
CA GLU A 307 40.22 5.03 5.17
C GLU A 307 40.92 6.34 4.79
N GLY A 308 40.17 7.38 4.42
CA GLY A 308 40.70 8.68 4.00
C GLY A 308 41.21 9.59 5.13
N ARG A 309 41.24 9.14 6.40
CA ARG A 309 41.54 9.94 7.61
C ARG A 309 40.67 11.19 7.81
N THR A 310 39.62 11.39 7.01
CA THR A 310 38.65 12.49 7.13
C THR A 310 37.70 12.30 8.32
N ALA A 311 37.55 11.08 8.85
CA ALA A 311 36.92 10.86 10.15
C ALA A 311 37.58 11.68 11.29
N LEU A 312 38.89 11.92 11.24
CA LEU A 312 39.62 12.68 12.26
C LEU A 312 39.29 14.17 12.26
N THR A 313 38.89 14.75 11.12
CA THR A 313 38.47 16.16 11.05
C THR A 313 37.03 16.34 11.55
N VAL A 314 36.16 15.33 11.38
CA VAL A 314 34.78 15.34 11.91
C VAL A 314 34.74 15.03 13.42
N LEU A 315 35.71 14.25 13.92
CA LEU A 315 35.92 13.98 15.36
C LEU A 315 36.40 15.20 16.17
N SER A 316 36.72 16.34 15.52
CA SER A 316 36.98 17.60 16.23
C SER A 316 35.71 18.21 16.85
N LYS A 317 34.52 17.68 16.51
CA LYS A 317 33.28 17.86 17.27
C LYS A 317 32.99 16.58 18.08
N PRO A 318 32.47 16.67 19.32
CA PRO A 318 32.27 15.53 20.20
C PRO A 318 31.08 14.65 19.73
N LEU A 319 31.29 13.90 18.66
CA LEU A 319 30.36 12.88 18.15
C LEU A 319 30.77 11.51 18.69
N THR A 320 29.82 10.82 19.31
CA THR A 320 30.09 9.46 19.79
C THR A 320 30.06 8.47 18.62
N ARG A 321 30.88 7.42 18.70
CA ARG A 321 30.88 6.31 17.71
C ARG A 321 29.47 5.73 17.47
N ARG A 322 28.64 5.70 18.52
CA ARG A 322 27.23 5.27 18.46
C ARG A 322 26.38 6.20 17.61
N GLN A 323 26.53 7.52 17.78
CA GLN A 323 25.80 8.52 16.99
C GLN A 323 26.19 8.47 15.52
N PHE A 324 27.47 8.19 15.22
CA PHE A 324 27.96 8.02 13.85
C PHE A 324 27.29 6.85 13.13
N ILE A 325 27.36 5.64 13.69
CA ILE A 325 26.81 4.43 13.05
C ILE A 325 25.28 4.51 12.93
N LEU A 326 24.58 4.94 13.98
CA LEU A 326 23.12 5.09 13.93
C LEU A 326 22.69 6.17 12.92
N GLY A 327 23.47 7.25 12.78
CA GLY A 327 23.21 8.31 11.81
C GLY A 327 23.37 7.81 10.38
N LYS A 328 24.46 7.10 10.09
CA LYS A 328 24.71 6.47 8.78
C LYS A 328 23.61 5.46 8.42
N PHE A 329 23.24 4.59 9.37
CA PHE A 329 22.15 3.64 9.17
C PHE A 329 20.82 4.35 8.84
N ALA A 330 20.42 5.33 9.66
CA ALA A 330 19.19 6.09 9.42
C ALA A 330 19.23 6.82 8.07
N GLY A 331 20.39 7.33 7.66
CA GLY A 331 20.58 7.92 6.33
C GLY A 331 20.32 6.93 5.20
N LEU A 332 20.85 5.70 5.30
CA LEU A 332 20.60 4.62 4.33
C LEU A 332 19.13 4.20 4.29
N VAL A 333 18.47 4.12 5.44
CA VAL A 333 17.02 3.84 5.54
C VAL A 333 16.19 4.93 4.87
N LEU A 334 16.54 6.20 5.04
CA LEU A 334 15.85 7.31 4.38
C LEU A 334 16.07 7.29 2.85
N VAL A 335 17.25 6.91 2.39
CA VAL A 335 17.55 6.77 0.95
C VAL A 335 16.74 5.63 0.33
N SER A 336 16.71 4.46 0.97
CA SER A 336 15.89 3.35 0.49
C SER A 336 14.40 3.73 0.51
N LEU A 337 13.93 4.38 1.57
CA LEU A 337 12.54 4.86 1.66
C LEU A 337 12.18 5.79 0.49
N LEU A 338 13.07 6.70 0.09
CA LEU A 338 12.85 7.55 -1.10
C LEU A 338 12.68 6.71 -2.37
N ILE A 339 13.55 5.73 -2.60
CA ILE A 339 13.46 4.86 -3.78
C ILE A 339 12.12 4.12 -3.78
N PHE A 340 11.72 3.54 -2.65
CA PHE A 340 10.47 2.80 -2.52
C PHE A 340 9.23 3.68 -2.70
N ILE A 341 9.20 4.90 -2.17
CA ILE A 341 8.04 5.79 -2.36
C ILE A 341 7.99 6.31 -3.81
N ILE A 342 9.14 6.69 -4.39
CA ILE A 342 9.19 7.19 -5.78
C ILE A 342 8.83 6.08 -6.76
N LEU A 343 9.62 4.99 -6.81
CA LEU A 343 9.37 3.90 -7.76
C LEU A 343 8.13 3.07 -7.40
N GLY A 344 7.77 2.98 -6.11
CA GLY A 344 6.52 2.33 -5.69
C GLY A 344 5.29 3.08 -6.17
N SER A 345 5.29 4.43 -6.16
CA SER A 345 4.19 5.20 -6.75
C SER A 345 4.07 4.98 -8.27
N VAL A 346 5.20 4.81 -8.95
CA VAL A 346 5.25 4.48 -10.39
C VAL A 346 4.72 3.07 -10.62
N LEU A 347 5.13 2.08 -9.81
CA LEU A 347 4.65 0.71 -9.89
C LEU A 347 3.13 0.64 -9.69
N MET A 348 2.60 1.35 -8.68
CA MET A 348 1.16 1.43 -8.46
C MET A 348 0.42 2.01 -9.68
N ALA A 349 0.96 3.07 -10.30
CA ALA A 349 0.40 3.63 -11.52
C ALA A 349 0.48 2.66 -12.71
N THR A 350 1.61 1.97 -12.90
CA THR A 350 1.79 1.00 -13.99
C THR A 350 0.93 -0.25 -13.80
N THR A 351 0.69 -0.70 -12.57
CA THR A 351 -0.27 -1.78 -12.26
C THR A 351 -1.69 -1.40 -12.70
N SER A 352 -2.15 -0.18 -12.37
CA SER A 352 -3.47 0.31 -12.82
C SER A 352 -3.57 0.35 -14.35
N LEU A 353 -2.51 0.79 -15.03
CA LEU A 353 -2.45 0.82 -16.49
C LEU A 353 -2.44 -0.59 -17.12
N LYS A 354 -1.74 -1.54 -16.51
CA LYS A 354 -1.64 -2.93 -17.01
C LYS A 354 -2.98 -3.65 -16.98
N VAL A 355 -3.84 -3.39 -15.99
CA VAL A 355 -5.19 -3.99 -15.93
C VAL A 355 -5.99 -3.65 -17.17
N VAL A 356 -5.97 -2.37 -17.58
CA VAL A 356 -6.66 -1.91 -18.79
C VAL A 356 -5.98 -2.43 -20.06
N TYR A 357 -4.65 -2.44 -20.09
CA TYR A 357 -3.89 -2.96 -21.23
C TYR A 357 -4.14 -4.46 -21.47
N ASP A 358 -4.09 -5.27 -20.41
CA ASP A 358 -4.30 -6.72 -20.49
C ASP A 358 -5.70 -7.07 -20.95
N ALA A 359 -6.72 -6.40 -20.40
CA ALA A 359 -8.11 -6.60 -20.80
C ALA A 359 -8.32 -6.28 -22.29
N ARG A 360 -7.64 -5.24 -22.78
CA ARG A 360 -7.67 -4.85 -24.20
C ARG A 360 -7.03 -5.90 -25.09
N GLU A 361 -5.78 -6.29 -24.82
CA GLU A 361 -5.04 -7.23 -25.66
C GLU A 361 -5.66 -8.64 -25.64
N SER A 362 -6.29 -9.01 -24.51
CA SER A 362 -6.98 -10.30 -24.35
C SER A 362 -8.45 -10.29 -24.78
N ALA A 363 -8.96 -9.19 -25.34
CA ALA A 363 -10.37 -9.00 -25.70
C ALA A 363 -11.37 -9.35 -24.57
N LYS A 364 -10.98 -9.09 -23.31
CA LYS A 364 -11.83 -9.27 -22.12
C LYS A 364 -12.85 -8.12 -22.03
N VAL A 365 -13.86 -8.32 -21.18
CA VAL A 365 -14.80 -7.23 -20.81
C VAL A 365 -13.99 -6.07 -20.23
N GLU A 366 -14.36 -4.83 -20.60
CA GLU A 366 -13.70 -3.64 -20.09
C GLU A 366 -13.75 -3.60 -18.56
N PRO A 367 -12.60 -3.51 -17.88
CA PRO A 367 -12.56 -3.49 -16.43
C PRO A 367 -13.17 -2.19 -15.92
N LEU A 368 -13.64 -2.21 -14.68
CA LEU A 368 -14.03 -1.00 -13.97
C LEU A 368 -12.80 -0.37 -13.30
N TRP A 369 -12.88 0.92 -12.99
CA TRP A 369 -11.80 1.61 -12.27
C TRP A 369 -11.54 0.99 -10.88
N ARG A 370 -12.56 0.36 -10.29
CA ARG A 370 -12.42 -0.37 -9.02
C ARG A 370 -11.49 -1.58 -9.14
N ASP A 371 -11.53 -2.30 -10.27
CA ASP A 371 -10.72 -3.49 -10.50
C ASP A 371 -9.24 -3.08 -10.62
N CYS A 372 -8.99 -1.92 -11.24
CA CYS A 372 -7.67 -1.30 -11.28
C CYS A 372 -7.18 -0.90 -9.88
N ALA A 373 -8.07 -0.34 -9.05
CA ALA A 373 -7.74 0.03 -7.68
C ALA A 373 -7.47 -1.18 -6.77
N ASP A 374 -8.23 -2.28 -6.92
CA ASP A 374 -8.04 -3.50 -6.14
C ASP A 374 -6.65 -4.09 -6.39
N GLU A 375 -6.23 -4.20 -7.65
CA GLU A 375 -4.89 -4.65 -8.01
C GLU A 375 -3.80 -3.71 -7.45
N MET A 376 -4.02 -2.39 -7.52
CA MET A 376 -3.08 -1.40 -6.99
C MET A 376 -2.90 -1.49 -5.47
N ILE A 377 -3.96 -1.78 -4.71
CA ILE A 377 -3.91 -1.94 -3.24
C ILE A 377 -3.03 -3.15 -2.86
N THR A 378 -3.09 -4.24 -3.62
CA THR A 378 -2.31 -5.46 -3.32
C THR A 378 -0.80 -5.27 -3.45
N VAL A 379 -0.33 -4.23 -4.15
CA VAL A 379 1.11 -3.91 -4.30
C VAL A 379 1.72 -3.42 -2.98
N VAL A 380 0.93 -2.74 -2.14
CA VAL A 380 1.44 -2.02 -0.95
C VAL A 380 2.12 -2.94 0.07
N PRO A 381 1.55 -4.09 0.49
CA PRO A 381 2.25 -5.02 1.39
C PRO A 381 3.58 -5.51 0.82
N GLY A 382 3.65 -5.77 -0.49
CA GLY A 382 4.89 -6.19 -1.16
C GLY A 382 5.98 -5.12 -1.10
N LEU A 383 5.62 -3.85 -1.31
CA LEU A 383 6.53 -2.71 -1.16
C LEU A 383 7.06 -2.57 0.26
N VAL A 384 6.18 -2.72 1.27
CA VAL A 384 6.57 -2.63 2.69
C VAL A 384 7.55 -3.75 3.06
N LEU A 385 7.27 -4.98 2.67
CA LEU A 385 8.14 -6.13 2.97
C LEU A 385 9.49 -6.03 2.25
N SER A 386 9.47 -5.66 0.96
CA SER A 386 10.69 -5.41 0.20
C SER A 386 11.52 -4.29 0.83
N PHE A 387 10.88 -3.22 1.33
CA PHE A 387 11.58 -2.16 2.06
C PHE A 387 12.23 -2.68 3.35
N LEU A 388 11.52 -3.49 4.14
CA LEU A 388 12.06 -4.10 5.37
C LEU A 388 13.26 -5.01 5.08
N GLU A 389 13.22 -5.77 3.97
CA GLU A 389 14.36 -6.56 3.50
C GLU A 389 15.59 -5.68 3.22
N ILE A 390 15.39 -4.54 2.54
CA ILE A 390 16.47 -3.59 2.26
C ILE A 390 16.98 -2.92 3.54
N VAL A 391 16.13 -2.63 4.51
CA VAL A 391 16.56 -2.11 5.83
C VAL A 391 17.45 -3.13 6.55
N LEU A 392 17.09 -4.41 6.51
CA LEU A 392 17.92 -5.48 7.06
C LEU A 392 19.27 -5.54 6.32
N LEU A 393 19.28 -5.58 4.99
CA LEU A 393 20.53 -5.65 4.21
C LEU A 393 21.39 -4.40 4.35
N ALA A 394 20.79 -3.23 4.53
CA ALA A 394 21.50 -1.98 4.86
C ALA A 394 22.28 -2.11 6.17
N SER A 395 21.69 -2.74 7.19
CA SER A 395 22.36 -2.93 8.49
C SER A 395 23.55 -3.90 8.39
N VAL A 396 23.41 -4.97 7.59
CA VAL A 396 24.48 -5.93 7.32
C VAL A 396 25.60 -5.26 6.54
N SER A 397 25.26 -4.51 5.49
CA SER A 397 26.24 -3.79 4.66
C SER A 397 27.02 -2.76 5.46
N LEU A 398 26.33 -1.97 6.28
CA LEU A 398 26.95 -1.03 7.22
C LEU A 398 27.92 -1.73 8.18
N ALA A 399 27.52 -2.87 8.75
CA ALA A 399 28.38 -3.64 9.66
C ALA A 399 29.66 -4.13 8.96
N VAL A 400 29.53 -4.69 7.75
CA VAL A 400 30.66 -5.21 6.98
C VAL A 400 31.60 -4.08 6.53
N SER A 401 31.05 -2.94 6.09
CA SER A 401 31.83 -1.75 5.71
C SER A 401 32.65 -1.15 6.85
N THR A 402 32.36 -1.46 8.12
CA THR A 402 33.21 -0.98 9.24
C THR A 402 34.62 -1.58 9.23
N ARG A 403 34.81 -2.74 8.57
CA ARG A 403 36.08 -3.48 8.56
C ARG A 403 36.61 -3.75 7.17
N LEU A 404 35.74 -3.97 6.20
CA LEU A 404 36.13 -4.32 4.84
C LEU A 404 35.92 -3.14 3.90
N GLY A 405 36.74 -3.09 2.85
CA GLY A 405 36.57 -2.12 1.77
C GLY A 405 35.33 -2.40 0.92
N MET A 406 35.10 -1.56 -0.09
CA MET A 406 33.92 -1.62 -0.96
C MET A 406 33.71 -2.98 -1.63
N VAL A 407 34.73 -3.53 -2.31
CA VAL A 407 34.57 -4.75 -3.11
C VAL A 407 34.18 -5.97 -2.24
N PRO A 408 34.86 -6.28 -1.12
CA PRO A 408 34.43 -7.37 -0.25
C PRO A 408 33.04 -7.14 0.36
N ASN A 409 32.67 -5.90 0.70
CA ASN A 409 31.34 -5.61 1.22
C ASN A 409 30.24 -5.96 0.21
N LEU A 410 30.40 -5.56 -1.05
CA LEU A 410 29.45 -5.88 -2.12
C LEU A 410 29.31 -7.38 -2.32
N ILE A 411 30.43 -8.12 -2.34
CA ILE A 411 30.43 -9.58 -2.50
C ILE A 411 29.71 -10.26 -1.34
N ILE A 412 29.99 -9.85 -0.10
CA ILE A 412 29.37 -10.46 1.09
C ILE A 412 27.87 -10.16 1.12
N CYS A 413 27.47 -8.91 0.92
CA CYS A 413 26.04 -8.55 0.94
C CYS A 413 25.26 -9.24 -0.17
N PHE A 414 25.81 -9.33 -1.38
CA PHE A 414 25.19 -10.08 -2.47
C PHE A 414 25.09 -11.58 -2.14
N THR A 415 26.12 -12.15 -1.50
CA THR A 415 26.10 -13.54 -1.03
C THR A 415 25.03 -13.75 0.03
N VAL A 416 24.90 -12.84 1.00
CA VAL A 416 23.86 -12.89 2.04
C VAL A 416 22.46 -12.78 1.42
N TYR A 417 22.28 -11.89 0.43
CA TYR A 417 21.03 -11.78 -0.33
C TYR A 417 20.69 -13.09 -1.06
N ALA A 418 21.64 -13.64 -1.83
CA ALA A 418 21.43 -14.86 -2.60
C ALA A 418 21.14 -16.07 -1.67
N LEU A 419 21.96 -16.27 -0.64
CA LEU A 419 21.76 -17.37 0.32
C LEU A 419 20.48 -17.21 1.14
N GLY A 420 20.11 -15.97 1.49
CA GLY A 420 18.89 -15.67 2.24
C GLY A 420 17.61 -16.09 1.52
N HIS A 421 17.61 -16.09 0.19
CA HIS A 421 16.51 -16.59 -0.65
C HIS A 421 16.66 -18.06 -1.03
N LEU A 422 17.89 -18.54 -1.31
CA LEU A 422 18.11 -19.89 -1.83
C LEU A 422 18.12 -20.98 -0.74
N VAL A 423 18.68 -20.70 0.44
CA VAL A 423 18.82 -21.71 1.52
C VAL A 423 17.46 -22.26 1.95
N PRO A 424 16.42 -21.44 2.21
CA PRO A 424 15.10 -21.95 2.56
C PRO A 424 14.49 -22.87 1.49
N LEU A 425 14.58 -22.48 0.22
CA LEU A 425 14.09 -23.26 -0.93
C LEU A 425 14.81 -24.61 -1.04
N ILE A 426 16.12 -24.64 -0.82
CA ILE A 426 16.92 -25.88 -0.81
C ILE A 426 16.53 -26.78 0.37
N VAL A 427 16.32 -26.21 1.55
CA VAL A 427 15.89 -26.96 2.74
C VAL A 427 14.51 -27.58 2.53
N GLN A 428 13.56 -26.81 1.98
CA GLN A 428 12.20 -27.29 1.73
C GLN A 428 12.16 -28.38 0.66
N SER A 429 12.90 -28.21 -0.44
CA SER A 429 12.97 -29.21 -1.53
C SER A 429 13.72 -30.50 -1.15
N SER A 430 14.51 -30.47 -0.07
CA SER A 430 15.27 -31.61 0.46
C SER A 430 14.52 -32.43 1.51
N VAL A 431 13.31 -32.01 1.92
CA VAL A 431 12.46 -32.75 2.87
C VAL A 431 12.21 -34.16 2.32
N GLY A 432 12.58 -35.17 3.10
CA GLY A 432 12.40 -36.58 2.74
C GLY A 432 13.41 -37.15 1.73
N LYS A 433 14.44 -36.38 1.33
CA LYS A 433 15.46 -36.83 0.37
C LYS A 433 16.86 -36.96 0.99
N LEU A 434 17.46 -35.86 1.42
CA LEU A 434 18.86 -35.80 1.87
C LEU A 434 18.98 -35.11 3.23
N ALA A 435 19.24 -35.90 4.29
CA ALA A 435 19.33 -35.40 5.66
C ALA A 435 20.49 -34.40 5.87
N ILE A 436 21.64 -34.62 5.22
CA ILE A 436 22.80 -33.69 5.29
C ILE A 436 22.45 -32.32 4.73
N VAL A 437 21.79 -32.25 3.57
CA VAL A 437 21.42 -30.98 2.93
C VAL A 437 20.46 -30.20 3.82
N ARG A 438 19.49 -30.89 4.42
CA ARG A 438 18.59 -30.29 5.40
C ARG A 438 19.32 -29.77 6.64
N PHE A 439 20.24 -30.54 7.21
CA PHE A 439 21.00 -30.13 8.40
C PHE A 439 21.85 -28.89 8.12
N VAL A 440 22.65 -28.91 7.04
CA VAL A 440 23.51 -27.77 6.65
C VAL A 440 22.66 -26.55 6.32
N GLY A 441 21.57 -26.73 5.57
CA GLY A 441 20.66 -25.64 5.24
C GLY A 441 19.96 -25.04 6.46
N GLN A 442 19.57 -25.86 7.45
CA GLN A 442 19.03 -25.37 8.72
C GLN A 442 20.07 -24.60 9.53
N LEU A 443 21.32 -25.06 9.55
CA LEU A 443 22.43 -24.34 10.20
C LEU A 443 22.64 -22.97 9.54
N LEU A 444 22.70 -22.94 8.20
CA LEU A 444 22.83 -21.68 7.46
C LEU A 444 21.63 -20.75 7.69
N ALA A 445 20.40 -21.27 7.68
CA ALA A 445 19.18 -20.50 7.96
C ALA A 445 19.08 -20.00 9.41
N THR A 446 19.87 -20.56 10.34
CA THR A 446 19.95 -20.09 11.73
C THR A 446 20.92 -18.91 11.86
N VAL A 447 21.97 -18.87 11.03
CA VAL A 447 23.00 -17.82 11.07
C VAL A 447 22.67 -16.66 10.13
N LEU A 448 22.21 -16.98 8.91
CA LEU A 448 21.87 -16.00 7.90
C LEU A 448 20.41 -15.59 8.01
N PRO A 449 20.08 -14.31 7.74
CA PRO A 449 18.71 -13.87 7.69
C PRO A 449 17.96 -14.61 6.59
N VAL A 450 16.91 -15.35 6.96
CA VAL A 450 15.97 -15.95 6.01
C VAL A 450 15.14 -14.84 5.37
N LEU A 451 15.51 -14.44 4.15
CA LEU A 451 14.90 -13.32 3.43
C LEU A 451 13.57 -13.70 2.77
N GLU A 452 13.27 -14.99 2.65
CA GLU A 452 11.98 -15.49 2.14
C GLU A 452 10.78 -15.00 2.97
N HIS A 453 10.98 -14.60 4.24
CA HIS A 453 9.94 -13.94 5.04
C HIS A 453 9.52 -12.55 4.53
N PHE A 454 10.29 -11.97 3.61
CA PHE A 454 9.95 -10.69 2.97
C PHE A 454 9.38 -10.88 1.56
N THR A 455 9.45 -12.10 1.01
CA THR A 455 8.87 -12.42 -0.30
C THR A 455 7.45 -12.95 -0.12
N VAL A 456 6.49 -12.03 -0.17
CA VAL A 456 5.06 -12.37 -0.24
C VAL A 456 4.55 -12.21 -1.68
N GLU A 457 5.47 -12.19 -2.64
CA GLU A 457 5.22 -12.14 -4.07
C GLU A 457 4.15 -13.16 -4.46
N ALA A 458 4.23 -14.40 -3.98
CA ALA A 458 3.22 -15.44 -4.23
C ALA A 458 1.82 -15.13 -3.67
N ALA A 459 1.69 -14.48 -2.51
CA ALA A 459 0.36 -14.14 -1.96
C ALA A 459 -0.21 -12.85 -2.58
N VAL A 460 0.65 -11.88 -2.90
CA VAL A 460 0.31 -10.66 -3.65
C VAL A 460 -0.10 -10.99 -5.09
N VAL A 461 0.56 -11.97 -5.71
CA VAL A 461 0.22 -12.59 -7.00
C VAL A 461 -1.06 -13.41 -6.85
N GLY A 462 -1.21 -14.19 -5.78
CA GLY A 462 -2.39 -15.01 -5.53
C GLY A 462 -3.68 -14.23 -5.23
N GLY A 463 -3.62 -12.91 -5.06
CA GLY A 463 -4.76 -12.08 -4.68
C GLY A 463 -5.23 -12.34 -3.24
N VAL A 464 -4.37 -12.96 -2.42
CA VAL A 464 -4.67 -13.26 -1.02
C VAL A 464 -4.29 -12.05 -0.18
N PRO A 465 -5.23 -11.48 0.61
CA PRO A 465 -4.92 -10.33 1.44
C PRO A 465 -3.86 -10.69 2.47
N VAL A 466 -2.76 -9.92 2.50
CA VAL A 466 -1.69 -10.11 3.48
C VAL A 466 -2.17 -9.61 4.85
N PRO A 467 -2.22 -10.47 5.89
CA PRO A 467 -2.66 -10.04 7.21
C PRO A 467 -1.74 -8.99 7.82
N TRP A 468 -2.31 -7.98 8.50
CA TRP A 468 -1.54 -6.96 9.23
C TRP A 468 -0.60 -7.56 10.29
N SER A 469 -1.00 -8.69 10.89
CA SER A 469 -0.17 -9.43 11.84
C SER A 469 1.13 -9.94 11.20
N TYR A 470 1.07 -10.40 9.95
CA TYR A 470 2.25 -10.85 9.21
C TYR A 470 3.25 -9.70 9.01
N LEU A 471 2.77 -8.53 8.58
CA LEU A 471 3.60 -7.34 8.43
C LEU A 471 4.27 -6.93 9.76
N GLY A 472 3.54 -7.03 10.87
CA GLY A 472 4.09 -6.76 12.21
C GLY A 472 5.21 -7.72 12.60
N TRP A 473 5.04 -9.02 12.35
CA TRP A 473 6.09 -10.02 12.62
C TRP A 473 7.30 -9.85 11.70
N ALA A 474 7.09 -9.56 10.41
CA ALA A 474 8.18 -9.28 9.48
C ALA A 474 8.97 -8.01 9.88
N ALA A 475 8.28 -6.96 10.33
CA ALA A 475 8.91 -5.74 10.84
C ALA A 475 9.73 -6.01 12.12
N LEU A 476 9.19 -6.80 13.05
CA LEU A 476 9.93 -7.22 14.25
C LEU A 476 11.17 -8.02 13.90
N TYR A 477 11.04 -8.97 12.97
CA TYR A 477 12.15 -9.79 12.48
C TYR A 477 13.25 -8.92 11.84
N ALA A 478 12.88 -8.00 10.94
CA ALA A 478 13.81 -7.05 10.35
C ALA A 478 14.50 -6.18 11.41
N GLY A 479 13.74 -5.66 12.37
CA GLY A 479 14.25 -4.82 13.45
C GLY A 479 15.24 -5.54 14.37
N LEU A 480 14.97 -6.80 14.72
CA LEU A 480 15.87 -7.62 15.55
C LEU A 480 17.18 -7.90 14.83
N TYR A 481 17.13 -8.36 13.57
CA TYR A 481 18.33 -8.60 12.77
C TYR A 481 19.13 -7.32 12.53
N ALA A 482 18.44 -6.20 12.22
CA ALA A 482 19.10 -4.92 12.07
C ALA A 482 19.78 -4.46 13.37
N THR A 483 19.14 -4.67 14.51
CA THR A 483 19.72 -4.34 15.82
C THR A 483 20.96 -5.17 16.09
N VAL A 484 20.92 -6.48 15.85
CA VAL A 484 22.09 -7.37 16.03
C VAL A 484 23.22 -6.95 15.09
N ALA A 485 22.94 -6.70 13.81
CA ALA A 485 23.95 -6.23 12.85
C ALA A 485 24.56 -4.88 13.26
N LEU A 486 23.75 -3.94 13.76
CA LEU A 486 24.23 -2.65 14.27
C LEU A 486 25.07 -2.81 15.55
N LEU A 487 24.73 -3.72 16.45
CA LEU A 487 25.56 -4.03 17.62
C LEU A 487 26.92 -4.60 17.20
N ILE A 488 26.93 -5.51 16.22
CA ILE A 488 28.17 -6.04 15.62
C ILE A 488 28.97 -4.89 15.00
N ALA A 489 28.33 -4.00 14.22
CA ALA A 489 28.98 -2.83 13.64
C ALA A 489 29.63 -1.95 14.71
N LEU A 490 28.96 -1.72 15.84
CA LEU A 490 29.47 -0.92 16.95
C LEU A 490 30.69 -1.56 17.61
N VAL A 491 30.65 -2.87 17.88
CA VAL A 491 31.79 -3.61 18.46
C VAL A 491 32.97 -3.58 17.51
N LEU A 492 32.75 -3.94 16.24
CA LEU A 492 33.80 -3.93 15.22
C LEU A 492 34.40 -2.54 15.02
N PHE A 493 33.61 -1.48 15.16
CA PHE A 493 34.10 -0.12 15.01
C PHE A 493 34.81 0.42 16.26
N GLN A 494 34.53 -0.10 17.46
CA GLN A 494 35.25 0.29 18.68
C GLN A 494 36.70 -0.16 18.64
N ASP A 495 36.94 -1.40 18.22
CA ASP A 495 38.26 -2.03 18.17
C ASP A 495 39.07 -1.64 16.91
N ARG A 496 38.64 -0.62 16.15
CA ARG A 496 39.39 -0.10 15.02
C ARG A 496 40.18 1.12 15.49
N ASP A 497 41.48 0.96 15.61
CA ASP A 497 42.41 2.06 15.82
C ASP A 497 42.33 3.01 14.63
N LEU A 498 41.92 4.25 14.90
CA LEU A 498 41.88 5.35 13.94
C LEU A 498 43.16 6.21 14.03
N ALA A 499 44.20 5.69 14.70
CA ALA A 499 45.46 6.37 14.99
C ALA A 499 46.56 5.99 13.98
#